data_AF-A0A3S1A0W0-F1
#
_entry.id   AF-A0A3S1A0W0-F1
#
_cell.length_a   1.000
_cell.length_b   1.000
_cell.length_c   1.000
_cell.angle_alpha   90.00
_cell.angle_beta   90.00
_cell.angle_gamma   90.00
#
_symmetry.space_group_name_H-M   'P 1'
#
loop_
_entity.id
_entity.type
_entity.pdbx_description
1 polymer ?
#
loop_
_entity_poly.entity_id
_entity_poly.type
_entity_poly.pdbx_seq_one_letter_code
_entity_poly.pdbx_strand_id
1 'polypeptide(L)'
;MTPRESIDITTAALRWSTAHARRRALGAEKRLAEQAYKAAVMPVTSGALTRSVEASRRVTEAKRLERAALRALAKLCATTRDGLADAEVIEAEPFSQHRPAIGQA
;
A
#
# COMPACT_ATOMS: atom_id res chain seq x y z
N MET A 1 -15.98 -7.17 10.88
CA MET A 1 -15.50 -7.03 9.49
C MET A 1 -16.33 -7.94 8.60
N THR A 2 -17.04 -7.35 7.65
CA THR A 2 -17.90 -8.05 6.68
C THR A 2 -17.09 -8.54 5.48
N PRO A 3 -17.59 -9.53 4.70
CA PRO A 3 -16.95 -9.95 3.46
C PRO A 3 -16.74 -8.81 2.46
N ARG A 4 -17.67 -7.86 2.41
CA ARG A 4 -17.59 -6.69 1.54
C ARG A 4 -16.43 -5.76 1.92
N GLU A 5 -16.27 -5.47 3.21
CA GLU A 5 -15.15 -4.65 3.71
C GLU A 5 -13.79 -5.30 3.41
N SER A 6 -13.69 -6.62 3.57
CA SER A 6 -12.48 -7.38 3.22
C SER A 6 -12.13 -7.26 1.73
N ILE A 7 -13.14 -7.36 0.84
CA ILE A 7 -12.96 -7.17 -0.61
C ILE A 7 -12.52 -5.73 -0.93
N ASP A 8 -13.13 -4.73 -0.29
CA ASP A 8 -12.79 -3.32 -0.51
C ASP A 8 -11.36 -3.00 -0.07
N ILE A 9 -10.94 -3.48 1.10
CA ILE A 9 -9.55 -3.35 1.59
C ILE A 9 -8.57 -4.05 0.65
N THR A 10 -8.87 -5.28 0.23
CA THR A 10 -8.02 -6.05 -0.69
C THR A 10 -7.88 -5.33 -2.03
N THR A 11 -8.97 -4.79 -2.56
CA THR A 11 -8.98 -4.03 -3.81
C THR A 11 -8.14 -2.76 -3.68
N ALA A 12 -8.27 -2.02 -2.58
CA ALA A 12 -7.46 -0.83 -2.32
C ALA A 12 -5.96 -1.16 -2.15
N ALA A 13 -5.63 -2.28 -1.50
CA ALA A 13 -4.27 -2.77 -1.35
C ALA A 13 -3.64 -3.12 -2.70
N LEU A 14 -4.38 -3.81 -3.58
CA LEU A 14 -3.93 -4.12 -4.95
C LEU A 14 -3.71 -2.86 -5.80
N ARG A 15 -4.59 -1.86 -5.66
CA ARG A 15 -4.42 -0.57 -6.35
C ARG A 15 -3.17 0.16 -5.87
N TRP A 16 -2.93 0.18 -4.56
CA TRP A 16 -1.70 0.76 -4.00
C TRP A 16 -0.45 0.00 -4.46
N SER A 17 -0.45 -1.33 -4.40
CA SER A 17 0.71 -2.14 -4.80
C SER A 17 1.07 -1.95 -6.28
N THR A 18 0.05 -1.87 -7.14
CA THR A 18 0.22 -1.56 -8.57
C THR A 18 0.82 -0.16 -8.78
N ALA A 19 0.30 0.85 -8.07
CA ALA A 19 0.85 2.21 -8.13
C ALA A 19 2.29 2.28 -7.61
N HIS A 20 2.60 1.55 -6.54
CA HIS A 20 3.94 1.42 -5.97
C HIS A 20 4.92 0.80 -6.97
N ALA A 21 4.54 -0.32 -7.59
CA ALA A 21 5.34 -0.98 -8.63
C ALA A 21 5.61 -0.04 -9.81
N ARG A 22 4.59 0.69 -10.28
CA ARG A 22 4.72 1.68 -11.35
C ARG A 22 5.71 2.80 -10.98
N ARG A 23 5.62 3.35 -9.77
CA ARG A 23 6.60 4.37 -9.31
C ARG A 23 8.01 3.80 -9.30
N ARG A 24 8.21 2.55 -8.85
CA ARG A 24 9.53 1.92 -8.83
C ARG A 24 10.11 1.75 -10.24
N ALA A 25 9.30 1.30 -11.19
CA ALA A 25 9.70 1.18 -12.59
C ALA A 25 10.12 2.53 -13.18
N LEU A 26 9.30 3.57 -13.01
CA LEU A 26 9.62 4.93 -13.46
C LEU A 26 10.86 5.50 -12.77
N GLY A 27 11.08 5.17 -11.49
CA GLY A 27 12.29 5.54 -10.77
C GLY A 27 13.56 4.88 -11.35
N ALA A 28 13.44 3.66 -11.86
CA ALA A 28 14.53 3.00 -12.58
C ALA A 28 14.80 3.67 -13.93
N GLU A 29 13.75 3.96 -14.71
CA GLU A 29 13.86 4.72 -15.97
C GLU A 29 14.53 6.08 -15.75
N LYS A 30 14.15 6.81 -14.70
CA LYS A 30 14.78 8.08 -14.34
C LYS A 30 16.27 7.93 -14.07
N ARG A 31 16.68 6.91 -13.29
CA ARG A 31 18.11 6.67 -13.02
C ARG A 31 18.91 6.40 -14.29
N LEU A 32 18.33 5.63 -15.23
CA LEU A 32 18.95 5.37 -16.53
C LEU A 32 19.08 6.66 -17.35
N ALA A 33 18.04 7.51 -17.37
CA ALA A 33 18.07 8.79 -18.06
C ALA A 33 19.10 9.76 -17.45
N GLU A 34 19.22 9.81 -16.13
CA GLU A 34 20.22 10.62 -15.43
C GLU A 34 21.65 10.11 -15.69
N GLN A 35 21.87 8.80 -15.73
CA GLN A 35 23.17 8.23 -16.09
C GLN A 35 23.55 8.57 -17.54
N ALA A 36 22.63 8.42 -18.49
CA ALA A 36 22.86 8.80 -19.88
C ALA A 36 23.12 10.30 -20.04
N TYR A 37 22.43 11.13 -19.26
CA TYR A 37 22.68 12.58 -19.22
C TYR A 37 24.08 12.90 -18.69
N LYS A 38 24.50 12.27 -17.59
CA LYS A 38 25.84 12.48 -17.00
C LYS A 38 26.98 11.96 -17.87
N ALA A 39 26.74 10.88 -18.61
CA ALA A 39 27.72 10.29 -19.53
C ALA A 39 27.88 11.09 -20.82
N ALA A 40 26.99 12.05 -21.10
CA ALA A 40 27.09 12.90 -22.28
C ALA A 40 28.21 13.93 -22.10
N VAL A 41 29.39 13.66 -22.67
CA VAL A 41 30.52 14.59 -22.72
C VAL A 41 30.30 15.59 -23.86
N MET A 42 29.64 16.72 -23.57
CA MET A 42 29.51 17.95 -24.39
C MET A 42 28.92 17.86 -25.83
N PRO A 43 28.16 18.88 -26.27
CA PRO A 43 27.18 19.60 -25.46
C PRO A 43 26.00 18.66 -25.17
N VAL A 44 25.39 18.81 -23.99
CA VAL A 44 24.15 18.11 -23.62
C VAL A 44 23.16 18.26 -24.78
N THR A 45 22.94 17.20 -25.54
CA THR A 45 21.93 17.23 -26.59
C THR A 45 20.60 17.52 -25.92
N SER A 46 19.83 18.49 -26.43
CA SER A 46 18.55 18.91 -25.86
C SER A 46 17.65 17.72 -25.51
N GLY A 47 17.73 16.64 -26.31
CA GLY A 47 17.03 15.38 -26.06
C GLY A 47 17.39 14.67 -24.76
N ALA A 48 18.66 14.64 -24.32
CA ALA A 48 19.04 14.00 -23.06
C ALA A 48 18.48 14.75 -21.84
N LEU A 49 18.52 16.08 -21.88
CA LEU A 49 17.91 16.93 -20.85
C LEU A 49 16.38 16.74 -20.82
N THR A 50 15.72 16.81 -21.98
CA THR A 50 14.26 16.61 -22.09
C THR A 50 13.83 15.25 -21.54
N ARG A 51 14.55 14.17 -21.87
CA ARG A 51 14.26 12.83 -21.31
C ARG A 51 14.39 12.78 -19.79
N SER A 52 15.41 13.43 -19.23
CA SER A 52 15.62 13.50 -17.78
C SER A 52 14.51 14.29 -17.05
N VAL A 53 14.09 15.43 -17.63
CA VAL A 53 12.99 16.24 -17.11
C VAL A 53 11.67 15.49 -17.18
N GLU A 54 11.36 14.85 -18.32
CA GLU A 54 10.13 14.09 -18.49
C GLU A 54 10.09 12.86 -17.56
N ALA A 55 11.21 12.14 -17.40
CA ALA A 55 11.31 11.04 -16.44
C ALA A 55 11.05 11.52 -15.00
N SER A 56 11.58 12.70 -14.63
CA SER A 56 11.34 13.31 -13.33
C SER A 56 9.87 13.71 -13.12
N ARG A 57 9.22 14.24 -14.15
CA ARG A 57 7.78 14.54 -14.14
C ARG A 57 6.95 13.27 -13.95
N ARG A 58 7.24 12.21 -14.71
CA ARG A 58 6.53 10.91 -14.62
C ARG A 58 6.66 10.28 -13.23
N VAL A 59 7.85 10.32 -12.62
CA VAL A 59 8.06 9.84 -11.24
C VAL A 59 7.25 10.66 -10.24
N THR A 60 7.19 11.98 -10.41
CA THR A 60 6.43 12.88 -9.52
C THR A 60 4.93 12.58 -9.57
N GLU A 61 4.38 12.43 -10.77
CA GLU A 61 2.97 12.07 -10.95
C GLU A 61 2.68 10.67 -10.37
N ALA A 62 3.54 9.69 -10.63
CA ALA A 62 3.39 8.36 -10.05
C ALA A 62 3.43 8.36 -8.51
N LYS A 63 4.29 9.19 -7.90
CA LYS A 63 4.34 9.38 -6.44
C LYS A 63 3.06 10.02 -5.90
N ARG A 64 2.45 10.96 -6.63
CA ARG A 64 1.15 11.55 -6.28
C ARG A 64 0.05 10.50 -6.28
N LEU A 65 -0.02 9.68 -7.33
CA LEU A 65 -1.00 8.61 -7.46
C LEU A 65 -0.83 7.52 -6.39
N GLU A 66 0.41 7.09 -6.12
CA GLU A 66 0.72 6.14 -5.04
C GLU A 66 0.26 6.67 -3.68
N ARG A 67 0.54 7.95 -3.37
CA ARG A 67 0.09 8.57 -2.11
C ARG A 67 -1.42 8.67 -2.02
N ALA A 68 -2.11 8.97 -3.12
CA ALA A 68 -3.57 9.01 -3.16
C ALA A 68 -4.16 7.61 -2.89
N ALA A 69 -3.61 6.57 -3.52
CA ALA A 69 -4.01 5.18 -3.28
C ALA A 69 -3.75 4.74 -1.83
N LEU A 70 -2.60 5.11 -1.26
CA LEU A 70 -2.25 4.80 0.13
C LEU A 70 -3.21 5.49 1.10
N ARG A 71 -3.58 6.76 0.88
CA ARG A 71 -4.56 7.47 1.71
C ARG A 71 -5.94 6.81 1.62
N ALA A 72 -6.35 6.37 0.45
CA ALA A 72 -7.63 5.66 0.27
C ALA A 72 -7.64 4.32 1.04
N LEU A 73 -6.55 3.55 0.94
CA LEU A 73 -6.38 2.31 1.71
C LEU A 73 -6.41 2.58 3.21
N ALA A 74 -5.63 3.55 3.70
CA ALA A 74 -5.57 3.90 5.11
C ALA A 74 -6.94 4.34 5.65
N LYS A 75 -7.72 5.09 4.86
CA LYS A 75 -9.08 5.49 5.22
C LYS A 75 -10.00 4.27 5.37
N LEU A 76 -9.98 3.33 4.42
CA LEU A 76 -10.77 2.11 4.52
C LEU A 76 -10.41 1.29 5.76
N CYS A 77 -9.12 1.10 6.02
CA CYS A 77 -8.65 0.40 7.22
C CYS A 77 -9.11 1.10 8.52
N ALA A 78 -9.06 2.44 8.57
CA ALA A 78 -9.53 3.19 9.72
C ALA A 78 -11.04 3.01 9.93
N THR A 79 -11.85 3.13 8.88
CA THR A 79 -13.31 2.93 8.97
C THR A 79 -13.68 1.53 9.45
N THR A 80 -13.03 0.48 8.92
CA THR A 80 -13.28 -0.89 9.37
C THR A 80 -12.83 -1.15 10.80
N ARG A 81 -11.73 -0.52 11.24
CA ARG A 81 -11.28 -0.60 12.63
C ARG A 81 -12.25 0.08 13.59
N ASP A 82 -12.71 1.28 13.26
CA ASP A 82 -13.60 2.04 14.12
C ASP A 82 -14.96 1.30 14.23
N GLY A 83 -15.47 0.72 13.14
CA GLY A 83 -16.65 -0.17 13.18
C GLY A 83 -16.45 -1.51 13.89
N LEU A 84 -15.20 -1.95 14.11
CA LEU A 84 -14.88 -3.09 14.98
C LEU A 84 -14.81 -2.69 16.46
N ALA A 85 -14.50 -1.44 16.78
CA ALA A 85 -14.48 -0.95 18.15
C ALA A 85 -15.91 -0.75 18.71
N ASP A 86 -16.87 -0.44 17.84
CA ASP A 86 -18.30 -0.36 18.18
C ASP A 86 -18.99 -1.74 18.24
N ALA A 87 -18.33 -2.81 17.77
CA ALA A 87 -18.84 -4.16 17.90
C ALA A 87 -18.60 -4.66 19.32
N GLU A 88 -19.66 -4.58 20.13
CA GLU A 88 -19.78 -5.08 21.50
C GLU A 88 -18.97 -6.37 21.70
N VAL A 89 -18.02 -6.31 22.65
CA VAL A 89 -17.30 -7.48 23.13
C VAL A 89 -18.35 -8.42 23.72
N ILE A 90 -18.74 -9.44 22.96
CA ILE A 90 -19.51 -10.57 23.50
C ILE A 90 -18.54 -11.28 24.46
N GLU A 91 -18.61 -10.96 25.75
CA GLU A 91 -17.90 -11.73 26.76
C GLU A 91 -18.40 -13.18 26.64
N ALA A 92 -17.52 -14.05 26.18
CA ALA A 92 -17.79 -15.48 26.19
C ALA A 92 -17.84 -15.91 27.67
N GLU A 93 -19.05 -16.22 28.15
CA GLU A 93 -19.28 -16.84 29.45
C GLU A 93 -18.23 -17.94 29.70
N PRO A 94 -17.51 -17.92 30.83
CA PRO A 94 -16.47 -18.90 31.09
C PRO A 94 -17.10 -20.29 31.10
N PHE A 95 -16.65 -21.12 30.15
CA PHE A 95 -17.06 -22.51 30.06
C PHE A 95 -16.80 -23.18 31.41
N SER A 96 -17.87 -23.43 32.17
CA SER A 96 -17.78 -24.16 33.43
C SER A 96 -17.29 -25.56 33.11
N GLN A 97 -16.00 -25.80 33.37
CA GLN A 97 -15.41 -27.13 33.29
C GLN A 97 -16.08 -27.99 34.35
N HIS A 98 -17.11 -28.74 33.94
CA HIS A 98 -17.70 -29.78 34.77
C HIS A 98 -16.65 -30.88 34.93
N ARG A 99 -15.90 -30.84 36.04
CA ARG A 99 -14.94 -31.88 36.40
C ARG A 99 -15.72 -33.04 37.03
N PRO A 100 -15.83 -34.22 36.40
CA PRO A 100 -16.42 -35.37 37.07
C PRO A 100 -15.49 -35.82 38.20
N ALA A 101 -16.04 -35.94 39.40
CA ALA A 101 -15.34 -36.52 40.55
C ALA A 101 -15.14 -38.01 40.28
N ILE A 102 -13.88 -38.44 40.10
CA ILE A 102 -13.53 -39.86 40.05
C ILE A 102 -12.91 -40.24 41.40
N GLY A 103 -13.74 -40.96 42.16
CA GLY A 103 -13.49 -41.89 43.27
C GLY A 103 -12.14 -41.89 44.01
N GLN A 104 -12.22 -41.68 45.32
CA GLN A 104 -11.29 -42.25 46.29
C GLN A 104 -11.49 -43.78 46.32
N ALA A 105 -10.38 -44.52 46.35
CA ALA A 105 -10.29 -45.90 46.77
C ALA A 105 -9.19 -46.00 47.84
#